data_AF-A0ABD5K6F1-F1
#
_entry.id   AF-A0ABD5K6F1-F1
#
_cell.length_a   1.000
_cell.length_b   1.000
_cell.length_c   1.000
_cell.angle_alpha   90.00
_cell.angle_beta   90.00
_cell.angle_gamma   90.00
#
_symmetry.space_group_name_H-M   'P 1'
#
loop_
_entity.id
_entity.type
_entity.pdbx_description
1 polymer ?
#
loop_
_entity_poly.entity_id
_entity_poly.type
_entity_poly.pdbx_seq_one_letter_code
_entity_poly.pdbx_strand_id
1 'polypeptide(L)'
;MARMEMTGINEMLAAIRQKMGNAAENLEKKTLREGGAIFAQAQSESVAVSNINHLHIKDDIKVSGVKSNDGDKYVAIGPGRKTGWRAHFLEYGTSKMPAQPFIYPSFHEQKAKVAQFMADEFAKYLR
;
A
#
# COMPACT_ATOMS: atom_id res chain seq x y z
N MET A 1 -5.32 -3.57 -20.58
CA MET A 1 -4.18 -4.45 -20.19
C MET A 1 -4.15 -4.74 -18.68
N ALA A 2 -4.27 -3.74 -17.79
CA ALA A 2 -4.27 -3.94 -16.33
C ALA A 2 -5.27 -4.99 -15.77
N ARG A 3 -6.44 -5.18 -16.42
CA ARG A 3 -7.43 -6.19 -15.98
C ARG A 3 -6.93 -7.63 -16.16
N MET A 4 -6.16 -7.91 -17.22
CA MET A 4 -5.59 -9.24 -17.46
C MET A 4 -4.46 -9.58 -16.48
N GLU A 5 -3.61 -8.60 -16.13
CA GLU A 5 -2.55 -8.78 -15.14
C GLU A 5 -3.13 -9.09 -13.75
N MET A 6 -4.19 -8.39 -13.33
CA MET A 6 -4.85 -8.65 -12.05
C MET A 6 -5.52 -10.02 -11.99
N THR A 7 -6.13 -10.49 -13.08
CA THR A 7 -6.71 -11.84 -13.14
C THR A 7 -5.64 -12.92 -13.06
N GLY A 8 -4.51 -12.75 -13.74
CA GLY A 8 -3.38 -13.70 -13.69
C GLY A 8 -2.77 -13.82 -12.30
N ILE A 9 -2.67 -12.71 -11.54
CA ILE A 9 -2.18 -12.73 -10.16
C ILE A 9 -3.10 -13.56 -9.25
N ASN A 10 -4.43 -13.45 -9.39
CA ASN A 10 -5.38 -14.20 -8.59
C ASN A 10 -5.30 -15.73 -8.84
N GLU A 11 -5.16 -16.12 -10.10
CA GLU A 11 -4.99 -17.54 -10.47
C GLU A 11 -3.67 -18.11 -9.92
N MET A 12 -2.60 -17.30 -9.99
CA MET A 12 -1.29 -17.64 -9.44
C MET A 12 -1.34 -17.81 -7.91
N LEU A 13 -2.02 -16.91 -7.21
CA LEU A 13 -2.26 -16.99 -5.76
C LEU A 13 -3.01 -18.27 -5.38
N ALA A 14 -4.03 -18.65 -6.15
CA ALA A 14 -4.77 -19.90 -5.92
C ALA A 14 -3.86 -21.12 -6.07
N ALA A 15 -3.01 -21.16 -7.11
CA ALA A 15 -2.05 -22.24 -7.33
C ALA A 15 -1.01 -22.35 -6.21
N ILE A 16 -0.50 -21.22 -5.72
CA ILE A 16 0.46 -21.17 -4.60
C ILE A 16 -0.17 -21.67 -3.31
N ARG A 17 -1.40 -21.20 -2.99
CA ARG A 17 -2.13 -21.63 -1.79
C ARG A 17 -2.37 -23.14 -1.79
N GLN A 18 -2.67 -23.74 -2.95
CA GLN A 18 -2.83 -25.20 -3.06
C GLN A 18 -1.52 -25.97 -2.91
N LYS A 19 -0.38 -25.46 -3.42
CA LYS A 19 0.90 -26.17 -3.35
C LYS A 19 1.65 -26.02 -2.02
N MET A 20 1.51 -24.89 -1.33
CA MET A 20 2.41 -24.53 -0.21
C MET A 20 1.73 -24.32 1.16
N GLY A 21 0.39 -24.40 1.26
CA GLY A 21 -0.32 -24.33 2.54
C GLY A 21 0.10 -23.12 3.41
N ASN A 22 0.56 -23.35 4.64
CA ASN A 22 0.96 -22.28 5.58
C ASN A 22 2.14 -21.42 5.10
N ALA A 23 3.04 -21.96 4.27
CA ALA A 23 4.15 -21.19 3.72
C ALA A 23 3.66 -20.14 2.70
N ALA A 24 2.61 -20.47 1.93
CA ALA A 24 1.95 -19.51 1.04
C ALA A 24 1.37 -18.33 1.82
N GLU A 25 0.78 -18.59 2.99
CA GLU A 25 0.15 -17.52 3.78
C GLU A 25 1.16 -16.52 4.33
N ASN A 26 2.30 -17.00 4.82
CA ASN A 26 3.35 -16.14 5.35
C ASN A 26 3.99 -15.30 4.24
N LEU A 27 4.19 -15.91 3.07
CA LEU A 27 4.63 -15.21 1.87
C LEU A 27 3.64 -14.11 1.48
N GLU A 28 2.36 -14.45 1.31
CA GLU A 28 1.32 -13.50 0.95
C GLU A 28 1.27 -12.32 1.93
N LYS A 29 1.35 -12.59 3.23
CA LYS A 29 1.39 -11.55 4.26
C LYS A 29 2.63 -10.65 4.14
N LYS A 30 3.78 -11.23 3.81
CA LYS A 30 5.05 -10.50 3.62
C LYS A 30 4.98 -9.62 2.37
N THR A 31 4.60 -10.19 1.23
CA THR A 31 4.48 -9.50 -0.06
C THR A 31 3.48 -8.34 0.02
N LEU A 32 2.34 -8.53 0.69
CA LEU A 32 1.36 -7.45 0.92
C LEU A 32 1.94 -6.29 1.75
N ARG A 33 2.69 -6.59 2.81
CA ARG A 33 3.32 -5.56 3.63
C ARG A 33 4.42 -4.80 2.88
N GLU A 34 5.24 -5.50 2.11
CA GLU A 34 6.32 -4.91 1.31
C GLU A 34 5.74 -4.04 0.18
N GLY A 35 4.71 -4.52 -0.52
CA GLY A 35 3.97 -3.70 -1.49
C GLY A 35 3.34 -2.46 -0.85
N GLY A 36 2.79 -2.60 0.37
CA GLY A 36 2.30 -1.47 1.15
C GLY A 36 3.39 -0.47 1.56
N ALA A 37 4.61 -0.95 1.82
CA ALA A 37 5.73 -0.11 2.20
C ALA A 37 6.19 0.79 1.04
N ILE A 38 6.13 0.30 -0.20
CA ILE A 38 6.41 1.11 -1.40
C ILE A 38 5.45 2.31 -1.47
N PHE A 39 4.15 2.08 -1.25
CA PHE A 39 3.17 3.17 -1.20
C PHE A 39 3.41 4.11 -0.02
N ALA A 40 3.69 3.58 1.17
CA ALA A 40 3.95 4.39 2.35
C ALA A 40 5.18 5.31 2.16
N GLN A 41 6.23 4.79 1.52
CA GLN A 41 7.42 5.57 1.18
C GLN A 41 7.08 6.69 0.20
N ALA A 42 6.38 6.39 -0.91
CA ALA A 42 6.00 7.40 -1.90
C ALA A 42 5.13 8.52 -1.27
N GLN A 43 4.17 8.14 -0.42
CA GLN A 43 3.36 9.10 0.32
C GLN A 43 4.20 9.98 1.26
N SER A 44 5.21 9.40 1.91
CA SER A 44 6.10 10.10 2.86
C SER A 44 7.03 11.08 2.13
N GLU A 45 7.49 10.72 0.94
CA GLU A 45 8.31 11.59 0.10
C GLU A 45 7.51 12.76 -0.50
N SER A 46 6.23 12.53 -0.82
CA SER A 46 5.36 13.54 -1.43
C SER A 46 4.78 14.56 -0.45
N VAL A 47 4.69 14.25 0.85
CA VAL A 47 4.03 15.15 1.81
C VAL A 47 4.96 16.29 2.23
N ALA A 48 4.46 17.51 2.18
CA ALA A 48 5.20 18.69 2.64
C ALA A 48 5.42 18.68 4.16
N VAL A 49 6.60 19.11 4.60
CA VAL A 49 6.98 19.22 6.01
C VAL A 49 7.37 20.65 6.37
N SER A 50 7.15 21.01 7.64
CA SER A 50 7.48 22.32 8.17
C SER A 50 8.74 22.25 9.03
N ASN A 51 9.29 23.39 9.43
CA ASN A 51 10.40 23.46 10.37
C ASN A 51 9.93 23.46 11.85
N ILE A 52 8.64 23.20 12.11
CA ILE A 52 8.07 23.19 13.45
C ILE A 52 8.38 21.85 14.12
N ASN A 53 8.86 21.89 15.37
CA ASN A 53 9.17 20.68 16.13
C ASN A 53 7.89 19.98 16.61
N HIS A 54 7.30 19.15 15.75
CA HIS A 54 6.16 18.30 16.05
C HIS A 54 6.21 17.00 15.23
N LEU A 55 5.33 16.04 15.53
CA LEU A 55 5.19 14.85 14.69
C LEU A 55 4.57 15.21 13.34
N HIS A 56 5.38 15.12 12.28
CA HIS A 56 4.95 15.33 10.90
C HIS A 56 4.17 14.14 10.35
N ILE A 57 3.31 14.40 9.36
CA ILE A 57 2.60 13.34 8.62
C ILE A 57 3.60 12.39 7.97
N LYS A 58 4.68 12.95 7.39
CA LYS A 58 5.80 12.23 6.78
C LYS A 58 6.30 11.06 7.64
N ASP A 59 6.43 11.31 8.95
CA ASP A 59 7.04 10.38 9.90
C ASP A 59 6.01 9.41 10.55
N ASP A 60 4.71 9.61 10.30
CA ASP A 60 3.62 8.84 10.90
C ASP A 60 2.80 8.06 9.86
N ILE A 61 3.27 7.96 8.60
CA ILE A 61 2.66 7.08 7.59
C ILE A 61 3.01 5.62 7.91
N LYS A 62 1.98 4.77 7.97
CA LYS A 62 2.10 3.39 8.43
C LYS A 62 1.40 2.43 7.48
N VAL A 63 1.92 1.21 7.45
CA VAL A 63 1.29 0.04 6.84
C VAL A 63 0.68 -0.79 7.95
N SER A 64 -0.59 -1.15 7.84
CA SER A 64 -1.25 -1.98 8.85
C SER A 64 -0.78 -3.43 8.79
N GLY A 65 -1.15 -4.21 9.81
CA GLY A 65 -1.18 -5.67 9.66
C GLY A 65 -2.09 -6.08 8.50
N VAL A 66 -1.86 -7.29 7.98
CA VAL A 66 -2.69 -7.89 6.94
C VAL A 66 -4.06 -8.19 7.55
N LYS A 67 -5.09 -7.65 6.93
CA LYS A 67 -6.50 -7.87 7.26
C LYS A 67 -7.11 -8.75 6.19
N SER A 68 -8.23 -9.39 6.53
CA SER A 68 -9.03 -10.17 5.59
C SER A 68 -10.44 -9.62 5.60
N ASN A 69 -11.01 -9.38 4.42
CA ASN A 69 -12.42 -9.06 4.26
C ASN A 69 -12.98 -9.90 3.11
N ASP A 70 -14.07 -10.63 3.36
CA ASP A 70 -14.73 -11.49 2.37
C ASP A 70 -13.80 -12.45 1.59
N GLY A 71 -12.71 -12.91 2.22
CA GLY A 71 -11.72 -13.81 1.61
C GLY A 71 -10.54 -13.12 0.93
N ASP A 72 -10.61 -11.81 0.74
CA ASP A 72 -9.53 -11.00 0.19
C ASP A 72 -8.63 -10.44 1.31
N LYS A 73 -7.33 -10.69 1.19
CA LYS A 73 -6.33 -10.16 2.12
C LYS A 73 -5.83 -8.81 1.62
N TYR A 74 -5.75 -7.83 2.52
CA TYR A 74 -5.30 -6.48 2.20
C TYR A 74 -4.53 -5.84 3.36
N VAL A 75 -3.80 -4.79 3.04
CA VAL A 75 -3.16 -3.90 4.02
C VAL A 75 -3.71 -2.49 3.85
N ALA A 76 -3.95 -1.81 4.97
CA ALA A 76 -4.29 -0.38 4.96
C ALA A 76 -3.01 0.44 5.06
N ILE A 77 -2.91 1.47 4.24
CA ILE A 77 -1.74 2.37 4.18
C ILE A 77 -2.24 3.78 4.43
N GLY A 78 -1.57 4.50 5.33
CA GLY A 78 -1.86 5.90 5.54
C GLY A 78 -1.35 6.45 6.87
N PRO A 79 -1.68 7.71 7.16
CA PRO A 79 -1.21 8.40 8.36
C PRO A 79 -1.80 7.80 9.64
N GLY A 80 -1.00 7.77 10.70
CA GLY A 80 -1.39 7.29 12.01
C GLY A 80 -2.44 8.17 12.69
N ARG A 81 -2.99 7.68 13.81
CA ARG A 81 -4.07 8.36 14.55
C ARG A 81 -3.75 9.80 14.96
N LYS A 82 -2.47 10.13 15.19
CA LYS A 82 -2.04 11.46 15.65
C LYS A 82 -2.01 12.49 14.52
N THR A 83 -1.77 12.05 13.29
CA THR A 83 -1.58 12.92 12.12
C THR A 83 -2.69 12.79 11.08
N GLY A 84 -3.50 11.73 11.11
CA GLY A 84 -4.54 11.42 10.12
C GLY A 84 -5.58 12.51 9.94
N TRP A 85 -6.01 13.17 11.03
CA TRP A 85 -6.96 14.28 10.91
C TRP A 85 -6.37 15.47 10.13
N ARG A 86 -5.07 15.74 10.25
CA ARG A 86 -4.38 16.80 9.47
C ARG A 86 -4.18 16.38 8.02
N ALA A 87 -3.83 15.12 7.81
CA ALA A 87 -3.64 14.58 6.46
C ALA A 87 -4.93 14.64 5.63
N HIS A 88 -6.10 14.46 6.24
CA HIS A 88 -7.39 14.64 5.57
C HIS A 88 -7.52 16.05 4.98
N PHE A 89 -7.07 17.08 5.69
CA PHE A 89 -7.14 18.46 5.18
C PHE A 89 -6.19 18.71 4.01
N LEU A 90 -5.04 18.02 3.96
CA LEU A 90 -4.15 18.10 2.80
C LEU A 90 -4.75 17.35 1.60
N GLU A 91 -5.26 16.14 1.81
CA GLU A 91 -5.77 15.30 0.71
C GLU A 91 -6.99 15.91 0.01
N TYR A 92 -7.91 16.48 0.79
CA TYR A 92 -9.20 16.98 0.25
C TYR A 92 -9.29 18.50 0.19
N GLY A 93 -8.34 19.21 0.78
CA GLY A 93 -8.40 20.65 0.93
C GLY A 93 -9.38 21.09 2.02
N THR A 94 -9.50 22.41 2.17
CA THR A 94 -10.42 23.06 3.10
C THR A 94 -11.06 24.25 2.43
N SER A 95 -12.05 24.89 3.07
CA SER A 95 -12.67 26.12 2.55
C SER A 95 -11.68 27.28 2.37
N LYS A 96 -10.46 27.20 2.92
CA LYS A 96 -9.44 28.28 2.90
C LYS A 96 -8.14 27.90 2.20
N MET A 97 -7.97 26.63 1.82
CA MET A 97 -6.75 26.13 1.20
C MET A 97 -7.10 25.03 0.19
N PRO A 98 -6.58 25.09 -1.05
CA PRO A 98 -6.80 24.03 -2.03
C PRO A 98 -6.15 22.70 -1.59
N ALA A 99 -6.66 21.59 -2.12
CA ALA A 99 -6.09 20.27 -1.85
C ALA A 99 -4.64 20.17 -2.34
N GLN A 100 -3.81 19.56 -1.50
CA GLN A 100 -2.43 19.16 -1.80
C GLN A 100 -2.33 17.64 -1.58
N PRO A 101 -2.95 16.85 -2.48
CA PRO A 101 -3.06 15.42 -2.28
C PRO A 101 -1.71 14.74 -2.41
N PHE A 102 -1.47 13.76 -1.57
CA PHE A 102 -0.24 12.96 -1.55
C PHE A 102 -0.56 11.47 -1.53
N ILE A 103 -1.76 11.07 -1.09
CA ILE A 103 -2.17 9.66 -1.06
C ILE A 103 -2.58 9.20 -2.46
N TYR A 104 -3.52 9.91 -3.08
CA TYR A 104 -4.06 9.54 -4.38
C TYR A 104 -3.02 9.56 -5.52
N PRO A 105 -2.15 10.60 -5.65
CA PRO A 105 -1.10 10.60 -6.67
C PRO A 105 -0.11 9.46 -6.49
N SER A 106 0.37 9.25 -5.26
CA SER A 106 1.29 8.15 -4.91
C SER A 106 0.71 6.79 -5.28
N PHE A 107 -0.61 6.59 -5.10
CA PHE A 107 -1.26 5.35 -5.53
C PHE A 107 -1.17 5.16 -7.05
N HIS A 108 -1.50 6.18 -7.83
CA HIS A 108 -1.49 6.07 -9.30
C HIS A 108 -0.11 5.88 -9.90
N GLU A 109 0.90 6.53 -9.31
CA GLU A 109 2.29 6.40 -9.75
C GLU A 109 2.86 5.03 -9.43
N GLN A 110 2.57 4.49 -8.24
CA GLN A 110 3.20 3.27 -7.77
C GLN A 110 2.40 1.99 -8.08
N LYS A 111 1.12 2.06 -8.48
CA LYS A 111 0.27 0.87 -8.73
C LYS A 111 0.89 -0.14 -9.70
N ALA A 112 1.53 0.33 -10.77
CA ALA A 112 2.14 -0.56 -11.77
C ALA A 112 3.39 -1.24 -11.22
N LYS A 113 4.25 -0.46 -10.54
CA LYS A 113 5.47 -0.95 -9.88
C LYS A 113 5.14 -1.99 -8.80
N VAL A 114 4.11 -1.72 -7.99
CA VAL A 114 3.68 -2.63 -6.93
C VAL A 114 3.05 -3.89 -7.50
N ALA A 115 2.25 -3.80 -8.57
CA ALA A 115 1.72 -4.98 -9.26
C ALA A 115 2.83 -5.88 -9.81
N GLN A 116 3.85 -5.30 -10.43
CA GLN A 116 5.03 -6.02 -10.91
C GLN A 116 5.81 -6.67 -9.76
N PHE A 117 6.08 -5.92 -8.69
CA PHE A 117 6.75 -6.43 -7.50
C PHE A 117 6.02 -7.65 -6.90
N MET A 118 4.69 -7.57 -6.78
CA MET A 118 3.91 -8.71 -6.28
C MET A 118 4.01 -9.91 -7.21
N ALA A 119 3.85 -9.71 -8.52
CA ALA A 119 3.98 -10.79 -9.50
C ALA A 119 5.36 -11.47 -9.46
N ASP A 120 6.43 -10.67 -9.37
CA ASP A 120 7.80 -11.17 -9.28
C ASP A 120 8.05 -11.95 -8.00
N GLU A 121 7.58 -11.45 -6.85
CA GLU A 121 7.67 -12.16 -5.59
C GLU A 121 6.95 -13.50 -5.69
N PHE A 122 5.70 -13.53 -6.15
CA PHE A 122 4.97 -14.80 -6.31
C PHE A 122 5.65 -15.76 -7.30
N ALA A 123 6.27 -15.23 -8.37
CA ALA A 123 6.91 -16.05 -9.40
C ALA A 123 8.15 -16.78 -8.90
N LYS A 124 8.92 -16.14 -8.00
CA LYS A 124 10.10 -16.77 -7.37
C LYS A 124 9.75 -18.05 -6.62
N TYR A 125 8.55 -18.14 -6.07
CA TYR A 125 8.13 -19.29 -5.25
C TYR A 125 7.38 -20.38 -6.03
N LEU A 126 7.02 -20.13 -7.30
CA LEU A 126 6.48 -21.17 -8.17
C LEU A 126 7.56 -21.98 -8.90
N ARG A 127 8.81 -21.51 -8.88
CA ARG A 127 9.98 -22.18 -9.48
C ARG A 127 10.61 -23.19 -8.53
#